data_AF-A0A496UUK7-F1
#
_entry.id   AF-A0A496UUK7-F1
#
_cell.length_a   1.000
_cell.length_b   1.000
_cell.length_c   1.000
_cell.angle_alpha   90.00
_cell.angle_beta   90.00
_cell.angle_gamma   90.00
#
_symmetry.space_group_name_H-M   'P 1'
#
loop_
_entity.id
_entity.type
_entity.pdbx_description
1 polymer ?
#
loop_
_entity_poly.entity_id
_entity_poly.type
_entity_poly.pdbx_seq_one_letter_code
_entity_poly.pdbx_strand_id
1 'polypeptide(L)'
;MHSSRRFTTIFLFLLLTIWGCGDDSTTPETRVDLTAAQAEDWTLSTLEMVNSMVEEVPDIAAGTMTTLGAGKAAGEPVWDAAQMAWVYDTSMDLDDGQGSTTTISMAYWIQYRNGDGPLPSALGATEVEFRLTESMVMDANDDEGSAHIAFDVSSTLLIGYGEGLYTVDGSGSAAVAATRTMGDHSESMDFSMVWGMDLGQPMAGCPTGTAWIEADAYRMDAVYDGSGNVTWTLIGPGGTASGSDVVACGVTG
;
A
#
# COMPACT_ATOMS: atom_id res chain seq x y z
N MET A 1 11.21 -1.82 -8.67
CA MET A 1 11.77 -0.50 -8.30
C MET A 1 10.95 0.71 -8.79
N HIS A 2 10.14 0.62 -9.86
CA HIS A 2 9.19 1.70 -10.21
C HIS A 2 7.87 1.67 -9.40
N SER A 3 7.46 0.48 -8.95
CA SER A 3 6.24 0.19 -8.15
C SER A 3 6.23 0.83 -6.75
N SER A 4 7.11 0.42 -5.84
CA SER A 4 7.26 1.01 -4.48
C SER A 4 7.45 2.54 -4.52
N ARG A 5 8.15 3.06 -5.54
CA ARG A 5 8.27 4.52 -5.74
C ARG A 5 6.92 5.20 -5.98
N ARG A 6 5.97 4.59 -6.70
CA ARG A 6 4.63 5.18 -6.91
C ARG A 6 3.81 5.19 -5.63
N PHE A 7 3.86 4.10 -4.86
CA PHE A 7 3.18 3.97 -3.58
C PHE A 7 3.64 5.04 -2.57
N THR A 8 4.96 5.15 -2.37
CA THR A 8 5.55 6.18 -1.50
C THR A 8 5.29 7.58 -2.05
N THR A 9 5.36 7.80 -3.38
CA THR A 9 5.18 9.14 -3.97
C THR A 9 3.74 9.65 -3.83
N ILE A 10 2.73 8.81 -4.06
CA ILE A 10 1.31 9.20 -3.89
C ILE A 10 1.04 9.55 -2.44
N PHE A 11 1.54 8.75 -1.50
CA PHE A 11 1.36 8.98 -0.07
C PHE A 11 2.10 10.24 0.43
N LEU A 12 3.35 10.46 -0.03
CA LEU A 12 4.12 11.67 0.30
C LEU A 12 3.47 12.93 -0.30
N PHE A 13 2.94 12.84 -1.51
CA PHE A 13 2.25 13.96 -2.17
C PHE A 13 0.97 14.34 -1.40
N LEU A 14 0.22 13.35 -0.91
CA LEU A 14 -0.94 13.54 -0.04
C LEU A 14 -0.60 14.17 1.31
N LEU A 15 0.49 13.73 1.94
CA LEU A 15 1.03 14.35 3.15
C LEU A 15 1.35 15.83 2.93
N LEU A 16 1.99 16.15 1.80
CA LEU A 16 2.37 17.52 1.46
C LEU A 16 1.17 18.41 1.11
N THR A 17 0.10 17.88 0.52
CA THR A 17 -1.11 18.67 0.21
C THR A 17 -1.96 18.93 1.44
N ILE A 18 -2.01 18.00 2.40
CA ILE A 18 -2.71 18.20 3.68
C ILE A 18 -1.95 19.22 4.56
N TRP A 19 -0.62 19.20 4.57
CA TRP A 19 0.21 20.14 5.34
C TRP A 19 0.46 21.49 4.65
N GLY A 20 0.25 21.60 3.34
CA GLY A 20 0.52 22.83 2.59
C GLY A 20 -0.50 23.96 2.77
N CYS A 21 -1.61 23.74 3.48
CA CYS A 21 -2.77 24.64 3.54
C CYS A 21 -3.31 24.89 4.97
N GLY A 22 -2.44 25.07 5.96
CA GLY A 22 -2.86 25.54 7.28
C GLY A 22 -2.96 27.07 7.33
N ASP A 23 -4.16 27.62 7.54
CA ASP A 23 -4.38 29.04 7.90
C ASP A 23 -3.69 29.35 9.25
N ASP A 24 -3.15 30.55 9.41
CA ASP A 24 -2.46 31.13 10.60
C ASP A 24 -3.33 31.16 11.89
N SER A 25 -3.85 30.01 12.31
CA SER A 25 -4.75 29.84 13.44
C SER A 25 -3.94 29.60 14.73
N THR A 26 -3.94 30.59 15.61
CA THR A 26 -3.12 30.72 16.83
C THR A 26 -3.49 29.79 18.00
N THR A 27 -3.86 28.53 17.74
CA THR A 27 -4.13 27.53 18.81
C THR A 27 -2.92 26.61 19.01
N PRO A 28 -2.34 26.54 20.23
CA PRO A 28 -1.04 25.88 20.48
C PRO A 28 -0.95 24.39 20.11
N GLU A 29 -2.09 23.72 19.99
CA GLU A 29 -2.20 22.33 19.55
C GLU A 29 -3.37 22.24 18.58
N THR A 30 -3.06 21.97 17.31
CA THR A 30 -4.09 21.75 16.28
C THR A 30 -3.96 20.33 15.75
N ARG A 31 -4.99 19.52 16.00
CA ARG A 31 -5.19 18.26 15.30
C ARG A 31 -5.87 18.56 13.97
N VAL A 32 -5.26 18.13 12.87
CA VAL A 32 -5.84 18.27 11.53
C VAL A 32 -6.66 17.03 11.23
N ASP A 33 -7.99 17.17 11.21
CA ASP A 33 -8.90 16.11 10.76
C ASP A 33 -9.12 16.22 9.24
N LEU A 34 -9.29 15.08 8.57
CA LEU A 34 -9.60 15.03 7.14
C LEU A 34 -10.97 15.66 6.86
N THR A 35 -11.00 16.64 5.95
CA THR A 35 -12.26 17.15 5.41
C THR A 35 -12.90 16.15 4.45
N ALA A 36 -14.21 16.28 4.20
CA ALA A 36 -14.91 15.43 3.24
C ALA A 36 -14.32 15.50 1.81
N ALA A 37 -13.82 16.67 1.39
CA ALA A 37 -13.15 16.83 0.09
C ALA A 37 -11.78 16.13 0.06
N GLN A 38 -11.01 16.21 1.14
CA GLN A 38 -9.76 15.47 1.27
C GLN A 38 -10.01 13.95 1.32
N ALA A 39 -11.11 13.51 1.94
CA ALA A 39 -11.52 12.11 1.91
C ALA A 39 -11.87 11.63 0.48
N GLU A 40 -12.43 12.49 -0.38
CA GLU A 40 -12.72 12.16 -1.79
C GLU A 40 -11.44 12.10 -2.66
N ASP A 41 -10.54 13.07 -2.54
CA ASP A 41 -9.23 13.01 -3.23
C ASP A 41 -8.41 11.79 -2.77
N TRP A 42 -8.51 11.48 -1.48
CA TRP A 42 -7.94 10.26 -0.90
C TRP A 42 -8.59 9.00 -1.50
N THR A 43 -9.91 9.00 -1.70
CA THR A 43 -10.67 7.89 -2.32
C THR A 43 -10.14 7.59 -3.72
N LEU A 44 -9.93 8.61 -4.55
CA LEU A 44 -9.41 8.43 -5.91
C LEU A 44 -7.97 7.95 -5.93
N SER A 45 -7.11 8.54 -5.09
CA SER A 45 -5.70 8.15 -4.96
C SER A 45 -5.55 6.70 -4.48
N THR A 46 -6.47 6.25 -3.61
CA THR A 46 -6.42 4.89 -3.07
C THR A 46 -7.01 3.86 -4.05
N LEU A 47 -7.98 4.25 -4.88
CA LEU A 47 -8.43 3.42 -6.00
C LEU A 47 -7.31 3.23 -7.04
N GLU A 48 -6.54 4.27 -7.34
CA GLU A 48 -5.34 4.18 -8.19
C GLU A 48 -4.30 3.23 -7.59
N MET A 49 -4.11 3.25 -6.27
CA MET A 49 -3.22 2.35 -5.55
C MET A 49 -3.64 0.88 -5.72
N VAL A 50 -4.92 0.55 -5.49
CA VAL A 50 -5.45 -0.81 -5.67
C VAL A 50 -5.32 -1.23 -7.13
N ASN A 51 -5.66 -0.35 -8.08
CA ASN A 51 -5.53 -0.66 -9.51
C ASN A 51 -4.06 -0.90 -9.91
N SER A 52 -3.12 -0.12 -9.39
CA SER A 52 -1.68 -0.34 -9.62
C SER A 52 -1.21 -1.68 -9.04
N MET A 53 -1.73 -2.10 -7.88
CA MET A 53 -1.41 -3.42 -7.32
C MET A 53 -1.94 -4.55 -8.21
N VAL A 54 -3.15 -4.40 -8.74
CA VAL A 54 -3.76 -5.37 -9.67
C VAL A 54 -2.97 -5.47 -10.98
N GLU A 55 -2.46 -4.35 -11.50
CA GLU A 55 -1.61 -4.30 -12.70
C GLU A 55 -0.28 -5.05 -12.52
N GLU A 56 0.23 -5.17 -11.30
CA GLU A 56 1.51 -5.82 -11.00
C GLU A 56 1.40 -7.32 -10.75
N VAL A 57 0.18 -7.83 -10.49
CA VAL A 57 -0.07 -9.26 -10.27
C VAL A 57 0.54 -10.14 -11.37
N PRO A 58 0.43 -9.83 -12.68
CA PRO A 58 1.08 -10.61 -13.74
C PRO A 58 2.61 -10.68 -13.64
N ASP A 59 3.26 -9.60 -13.22
CA ASP A 59 4.72 -9.54 -13.07
C ASP A 59 5.19 -10.34 -11.84
N ILE A 60 4.48 -10.19 -10.72
CA ILE A 60 4.67 -11.01 -9.50
C ILE A 60 4.48 -12.49 -9.86
N ALA A 61 3.45 -12.77 -10.66
CA ALA A 61 3.08 -14.10 -11.13
C ALA A 61 4.11 -14.74 -12.06
N ALA A 62 4.75 -13.96 -12.92
CA ALA A 62 5.77 -14.45 -13.84
C ALA A 62 7.08 -14.87 -13.14
N GLY A 63 7.25 -14.59 -11.84
CA GLY A 63 8.44 -15.00 -11.08
C GLY A 63 9.74 -14.30 -11.52
N THR A 64 9.62 -13.16 -12.19
CA THR A 64 10.75 -12.31 -12.63
C THR A 64 11.48 -11.62 -11.46
N MET A 65 11.00 -11.85 -10.23
CA MET A 65 11.54 -11.43 -8.93
C MET A 65 13.00 -11.85 -8.67
N THR A 66 13.60 -12.74 -9.46
CA THR A 66 15.04 -13.09 -9.39
C THR A 66 15.96 -11.87 -9.56
N THR A 67 15.45 -10.75 -10.08
CA THR A 67 16.16 -9.49 -10.20
C THR A 67 16.19 -8.64 -8.92
N LEU A 68 15.39 -8.96 -7.89
CA LEU A 68 15.30 -8.17 -6.65
C LEU A 68 16.36 -8.50 -5.60
N GLY A 69 17.27 -9.43 -5.86
CA GLY A 69 18.32 -9.78 -4.89
C GLY A 69 17.81 -10.46 -3.62
N ALA A 70 16.59 -11.01 -3.65
CA ALA A 70 16.01 -11.72 -2.51
C ALA A 70 16.87 -12.94 -2.14
N GLY A 71 17.26 -13.00 -0.87
CA GLY A 71 17.98 -14.12 -0.29
C GLY A 71 17.01 -15.19 0.18
N LYS A 72 17.46 -16.44 0.18
CA LYS A 72 16.73 -17.51 0.84
C LYS A 72 16.85 -17.32 2.35
N ALA A 73 15.76 -17.00 3.05
CA ALA A 73 15.82 -16.76 4.49
C ALA A 73 15.50 -18.03 5.28
N ALA A 74 16.35 -18.36 6.24
CA ALA A 74 16.12 -19.45 7.18
C ALA A 74 15.46 -18.89 8.46
N GLY A 75 14.32 -19.46 8.87
CA GLY A 75 13.65 -19.13 10.13
C GLY A 75 12.41 -18.24 10.03
N GLU A 76 12.04 -17.80 8.83
CA GLU A 76 10.82 -17.04 8.59
C GLU A 76 9.56 -17.91 8.65
N PRO A 77 8.39 -17.37 9.05
CA PRO A 77 7.15 -18.10 9.08
C PRO A 77 6.74 -18.48 7.66
N VAL A 78 6.96 -19.75 7.36
CA VAL A 78 6.57 -20.45 6.14
C VAL A 78 5.34 -21.30 6.43
N TRP A 79 4.55 -21.60 5.40
CA TRP A 79 3.38 -22.47 5.54
C TRP A 79 3.70 -23.85 6.16
N ASP A 80 4.93 -24.34 6.02
CA ASP A 80 5.44 -25.54 6.69
C ASP A 80 6.92 -25.38 7.03
N ALA A 81 7.34 -25.81 8.22
CA ALA A 81 8.70 -25.69 8.74
C ALA A 81 9.80 -26.37 7.87
N ALA A 82 9.43 -27.25 6.94
CA ALA A 82 10.36 -27.81 5.95
C ALA A 82 10.67 -26.86 4.76
N GLN A 83 10.03 -25.69 4.71
CA GLN A 83 10.02 -24.80 3.55
C GLN A 83 10.98 -23.62 3.71
N MET A 84 11.19 -22.90 2.61
CA MET A 84 12.02 -21.69 2.58
C MET A 84 11.26 -20.60 1.84
N ALA A 85 11.22 -19.40 2.43
CA ALA A 85 10.71 -18.20 1.79
C ALA A 85 11.88 -17.41 1.19
N TRP A 86 11.57 -16.59 0.19
CA TRP A 86 12.48 -15.58 -0.30
C TRP A 86 12.19 -14.30 0.44
N VAL A 87 13.21 -13.77 1.10
CA VAL A 87 13.11 -12.49 1.78
C VAL A 87 14.13 -11.54 1.20
N TYR A 88 13.65 -10.36 0.89
CA TYR A 88 14.47 -9.20 0.68
C TYR A 88 14.17 -8.25 1.83
N ASP A 89 15.17 -7.91 2.62
CA ASP A 89 15.06 -6.95 3.70
C ASP A 89 16.18 -5.93 3.53
N THR A 90 15.81 -4.67 3.44
CA THR A 90 16.74 -3.56 3.33
C THR A 90 16.33 -2.47 4.30
N SER A 91 17.34 -1.87 4.93
CA SER A 91 17.20 -0.65 5.69
C SER A 91 18.25 0.34 5.24
N MET A 92 17.87 1.61 5.15
CA MET A 92 18.72 2.71 4.73
C MET A 92 18.55 3.86 5.71
N ASP A 93 19.66 4.25 6.33
CA ASP A 93 19.74 5.45 7.14
C ASP A 93 20.35 6.58 6.29
N LEU A 94 19.66 7.70 6.24
CA LEU A 94 20.10 8.94 5.62
C LEU A 94 20.26 9.98 6.73
N ASP A 95 21.46 10.54 6.85
CA ASP A 95 21.77 11.65 7.75
C ASP A 95 22.34 12.78 6.89
N ASP A 96 21.73 13.96 6.98
CA ASP A 96 22.16 15.14 6.22
C ASP A 96 23.28 15.93 6.92
N GLY A 97 23.64 15.52 8.14
CA GLY A 97 24.64 16.18 8.98
C GLY A 97 24.18 17.52 9.55
N GLN A 98 22.91 17.88 9.37
CA GLN A 98 22.29 19.13 9.84
C GLN A 98 21.17 18.91 10.86
N GLY A 99 21.11 17.71 11.45
CA GLY A 99 20.11 17.38 12.47
C GLY A 99 18.84 16.73 11.93
N SER A 100 18.81 16.40 10.63
CA SER A 100 17.78 15.58 10.02
C SER A 100 18.25 14.16 9.78
N THR A 101 17.45 13.19 10.21
CA THR A 101 17.66 11.77 9.98
C THR A 101 16.45 11.18 9.31
N THR A 102 16.66 10.32 8.32
CA THR A 102 15.60 9.54 7.69
C THR A 102 16.01 8.07 7.65
N THR A 103 15.24 7.22 8.31
CA THR A 103 15.37 5.76 8.23
C THR A 103 14.27 5.24 7.32
N ILE A 104 14.62 4.50 6.28
CA ILE A 104 13.67 3.81 5.40
C ILE A 104 13.96 2.32 5.52
N SER A 105 12.96 1.53 5.89
CA SER A 105 13.06 0.07 5.89
C SER A 105 11.99 -0.55 5.01
N MET A 106 12.36 -1.59 4.29
CA MET A 106 11.49 -2.26 3.35
C MET A 106 11.82 -3.75 3.33
N ALA A 107 10.80 -4.57 3.59
CA ALA A 107 10.92 -6.00 3.51
C ALA A 107 9.83 -6.60 2.61
N TYR A 108 10.25 -7.51 1.74
CA TYR A 108 9.38 -8.36 0.94
C TYR A 108 9.60 -9.80 1.36
N TRP A 109 8.49 -10.54 1.50
CA TRP A 109 8.50 -11.96 1.73
C TRP A 109 7.64 -12.63 0.67
N ILE A 110 8.15 -13.70 0.06
CA ILE A 110 7.47 -14.39 -1.04
C ILE A 110 7.54 -15.90 -0.82
N GLN A 111 6.44 -16.59 -1.09
CA GLN A 111 6.38 -18.04 -1.09
C GLN A 111 5.51 -18.59 -2.23
N TYR A 112 6.01 -19.62 -2.93
CA TYR A 112 5.32 -20.31 -4.03
C TYR A 112 4.88 -21.72 -3.60
N ARG A 113 3.69 -22.18 -4.01
CA ARG A 113 3.24 -23.57 -3.87
C ARG A 113 2.39 -24.06 -5.04
N ASN A 114 2.20 -25.37 -5.11
CA ASN A 114 1.19 -26.04 -5.91
C ASN A 114 0.39 -27.08 -5.10
N GLY A 115 -0.53 -27.79 -5.74
CA GLY A 115 -1.31 -28.87 -5.10
C GLY A 115 -0.48 -30.04 -4.54
N ASP A 116 0.77 -30.19 -4.97
CA ASP A 116 1.73 -31.20 -4.50
C ASP A 116 2.67 -30.66 -3.40
N GLY A 117 2.61 -29.36 -3.10
CA GLY A 117 3.40 -28.71 -2.07
C GLY A 117 4.19 -27.48 -2.55
N PRO A 118 5.17 -27.01 -1.76
CA PRO A 118 5.93 -25.80 -2.04
C PRO A 118 6.83 -25.96 -3.28
N LEU A 119 7.11 -24.85 -3.96
CA LEU A 119 8.01 -24.83 -5.12
C LEU A 119 9.19 -23.88 -4.91
N PRO A 120 10.38 -24.20 -5.44
CA PRO A 120 11.55 -23.32 -5.40
C PRO A 120 11.46 -22.12 -6.37
N SER A 121 10.40 -22.02 -7.16
CA SER A 121 10.18 -20.96 -8.16
C SER A 121 8.71 -20.84 -8.52
N ALA A 122 8.33 -19.75 -9.20
CA ALA A 122 6.99 -19.56 -9.76
C ALA A 122 6.59 -20.61 -10.80
N LEU A 123 7.56 -21.24 -11.48
CA LEU A 123 7.25 -22.22 -12.52
C LEU A 123 6.51 -23.43 -11.94
N GLY A 124 5.26 -23.61 -12.35
CA GLY A 124 4.38 -24.69 -11.89
C GLY A 124 3.62 -24.39 -10.59
N ALA A 125 3.73 -23.17 -10.05
CA ALA A 125 2.96 -22.75 -8.88
C ALA A 125 1.47 -22.65 -9.23
N THR A 126 0.62 -23.13 -8.32
CA THR A 126 -0.81 -22.87 -8.35
C THR A 126 -1.20 -21.77 -7.37
N GLU A 127 -0.32 -21.41 -6.42
CA GLU A 127 -0.55 -20.34 -5.46
C GLU A 127 0.75 -19.63 -5.07
N VAL A 128 0.66 -18.34 -4.75
CA VAL A 128 1.74 -17.48 -4.26
C VAL A 128 1.24 -16.63 -3.12
N GLU A 129 2.00 -16.57 -2.02
CA GLU A 129 1.81 -15.56 -1.01
C GLU A 129 2.94 -14.54 -1.09
N PHE A 130 2.56 -13.27 -1.12
CA PHE A 130 3.43 -12.12 -1.13
C PHE A 130 3.10 -11.25 0.09
N ARG A 131 4.10 -10.90 0.89
CA ARG A 131 3.97 -9.95 1.99
C ARG A 131 4.94 -8.81 1.78
N LEU A 132 4.50 -7.61 2.07
CA LEU A 132 5.27 -6.39 2.02
C LEU A 132 5.13 -5.66 3.34
N THR A 133 6.25 -5.21 3.90
CA THR A 133 6.27 -4.22 4.96
C THR A 133 7.20 -3.09 4.57
N GLU A 134 6.71 -1.85 4.56
CA GLU A 134 7.51 -0.65 4.35
C GLU A 134 7.36 0.24 5.58
N SER A 135 8.45 0.82 6.05
CA SER A 135 8.43 1.82 7.13
C SER A 135 9.38 2.95 6.80
N MET A 136 9.02 4.15 7.23
CA MET A 136 9.85 5.33 7.13
C MET A 136 9.71 6.13 8.41
N VAL A 137 10.84 6.51 9.01
CA VAL A 137 10.89 7.48 10.10
C VAL A 137 11.78 8.62 9.67
N MET A 138 11.26 9.83 9.70
CA MET A 138 11.99 11.06 9.45
C MET A 138 11.91 11.95 10.67
N ASP A 139 13.07 12.30 11.21
CA ASP A 139 13.22 13.30 12.25
C ASP A 139 13.99 14.48 11.65
N ALA A 140 13.50 15.69 11.84
CA ALA A 140 14.22 16.91 11.49
C ALA A 140 14.23 17.82 12.70
N ASN A 141 15.42 18.28 13.11
CA ASN A 141 15.57 19.21 14.21
C ASN A 141 16.50 20.34 13.78
N ASP A 142 16.07 21.57 13.99
CA ASP A 142 16.88 22.76 13.77
C ASP A 142 16.69 23.76 14.92
N ASP A 143 17.29 24.94 14.80
CA ASP A 143 17.19 25.99 15.79
C ASP A 143 15.78 26.63 15.86
N GLU A 144 14.95 26.41 14.84
CA GLU A 144 13.61 26.99 14.70
C GLU A 144 12.49 26.03 15.12
N GLY A 145 12.77 24.72 15.18
CA GLY A 145 11.80 23.72 15.59
C GLY A 145 12.22 22.26 15.40
N SER A 146 11.23 21.38 15.50
CA SER A 146 11.36 19.94 15.28
C SER A 146 10.21 19.40 14.45
N ALA A 147 10.46 18.41 13.62
CA ALA A 147 9.45 17.63 12.94
C ALA A 147 9.76 16.15 13.06
N HIS A 148 8.72 15.34 13.20
CA HIS A 148 8.79 13.89 13.20
C HIS A 148 7.70 13.35 12.29
N ILE A 149 8.04 12.46 11.36
CA ILE A 149 7.11 11.77 10.48
C ILE A 149 7.44 10.29 10.55
N ALA A 150 6.48 9.48 10.98
CA ALA A 150 6.51 8.04 10.92
C ALA A 150 5.44 7.54 9.94
N PHE A 151 5.81 6.60 9.09
CA PHE A 151 4.95 5.92 8.14
C PHE A 151 5.23 4.43 8.23
N ASP A 152 4.17 3.64 8.31
CA ASP A 152 4.22 2.18 8.29
C ASP A 152 3.16 1.65 7.33
N VAL A 153 3.54 0.72 6.46
CA VAL A 153 2.65 -0.03 5.57
C VAL A 153 2.94 -1.51 5.71
N SER A 154 1.87 -2.29 5.76
CA SER A 154 1.91 -3.75 5.69
C SER A 154 0.89 -4.24 4.70
N SER A 155 1.22 -5.24 3.89
CA SER A 155 0.36 -5.81 2.87
C SER A 155 0.60 -7.31 2.75
N THR A 156 -0.45 -8.08 2.54
CA THR A 156 -0.41 -9.52 2.25
C THR A 156 -1.32 -9.78 1.05
N LEU A 157 -0.80 -10.50 0.06
CA LEU A 157 -1.52 -10.93 -1.14
C LEU A 157 -1.37 -12.44 -1.29
N LEU A 158 -2.48 -13.14 -1.46
CA LEU A 158 -2.56 -14.53 -1.85
C LEU A 158 -3.07 -14.61 -3.29
N ILE A 159 -2.19 -15.03 -4.19
CA ILE A 159 -2.46 -15.14 -5.62
C ILE A 159 -2.66 -16.62 -5.95
N GLY A 160 -3.82 -16.99 -6.48
CA GLY A 160 -4.12 -18.30 -7.04
C GLY A 160 -3.99 -18.30 -8.57
N TYR A 161 -3.49 -19.40 -9.13
CA TYR A 161 -3.28 -19.58 -10.57
C TYR A 161 -4.21 -20.68 -11.06
N GLY A 162 -5.24 -20.27 -11.79
CA GLY A 162 -6.18 -21.15 -12.48
C GLY A 162 -5.93 -21.17 -13.99
N GLU A 163 -6.64 -22.06 -14.68
CA GLU A 163 -6.63 -22.10 -16.14
C GLU A 163 -7.29 -20.82 -16.70
N GLY A 164 -6.47 -19.89 -17.22
CA GLY A 164 -6.94 -18.63 -17.83
C GLY A 164 -7.31 -17.51 -16.86
N LEU A 165 -7.12 -17.70 -15.55
CA LEU A 165 -7.53 -16.77 -14.50
C LEU A 165 -6.52 -16.74 -13.35
N TYR A 166 -6.26 -15.56 -12.80
CA TYR A 166 -5.67 -15.39 -11.47
C TYR A 166 -6.75 -15.04 -10.46
N THR A 167 -6.64 -15.54 -9.23
CA THR A 167 -7.41 -15.03 -8.09
C THR A 167 -6.47 -14.29 -7.17
N VAL A 168 -6.91 -13.19 -6.57
CA VAL A 168 -6.12 -12.36 -5.67
C VAL A 168 -6.96 -12.06 -4.44
N ASP A 169 -6.59 -12.65 -3.32
CA ASP A 169 -7.11 -12.32 -1.99
C ASP A 169 -6.05 -11.51 -1.26
N GLY A 170 -6.36 -10.27 -0.92
CA GLY A 170 -5.40 -9.32 -0.39
C GLY A 170 -5.91 -8.57 0.81
N SER A 171 -5.01 -8.21 1.72
CA SER A 171 -5.30 -7.27 2.80
C SER A 171 -4.07 -6.51 3.24
N GLY A 172 -4.28 -5.37 3.87
CA GLY A 172 -3.18 -4.59 4.41
C GLY A 172 -3.62 -3.43 5.27
N SER A 173 -2.63 -2.69 5.76
CA SER A 173 -2.81 -1.52 6.59
C SER A 173 -1.72 -0.48 6.30
N ALA A 174 -2.06 0.78 6.49
CA ALA A 174 -1.11 1.89 6.53
C ALA A 174 -1.36 2.73 7.78
N ALA A 175 -0.31 3.24 8.39
CA ALA A 175 -0.38 4.20 9.48
C ALA A 175 0.62 5.32 9.23
N VAL A 176 0.20 6.55 9.53
CA VAL A 176 1.07 7.72 9.52
C VAL A 176 0.86 8.52 10.78
N ALA A 177 1.96 8.89 11.42
CA ALA A 177 1.99 9.85 12.50
C ALA A 177 2.96 10.96 12.10
N ALA A 178 2.51 12.21 12.15
CA ALA A 178 3.35 13.36 11.88
C ALA A 178 3.17 14.39 12.98
N THR A 179 4.27 14.91 13.51
CA THR A 179 4.26 16.01 14.47
C THR A 179 5.24 17.07 14.03
N ARG A 180 4.90 18.33 14.28
CA ARG A 180 5.78 19.48 14.05
C ARG A 180 5.63 20.45 15.19
N THR A 181 6.76 20.98 15.65
CA THR A 181 6.81 22.04 16.65
C THR A 181 7.65 23.17 16.11
N MET A 182 7.13 24.40 16.16
CA MET A 182 7.84 25.62 15.78
C MET A 182 7.59 26.67 16.87
N GLY A 183 8.64 27.06 17.59
CA GLY A 183 8.50 27.98 18.72
C GLY A 183 7.54 27.45 19.80
N ASP A 184 6.43 28.14 20.01
CA ASP A 184 5.36 27.79 20.98
C ASP A 184 4.16 27.08 20.36
N HIS A 185 4.22 26.75 19.07
CA HIS A 185 3.15 26.09 18.32
C HIS A 185 3.50 24.64 18.00
N SER A 186 2.54 23.73 18.19
CA SER A 186 2.69 22.32 17.83
C SER A 186 1.48 21.83 17.03
N GLU A 187 1.76 21.04 16.00
CA GLU A 187 0.77 20.39 15.15
C GLU A 187 1.01 18.90 15.11
N SER A 188 -0.08 18.14 15.09
CA SER A 188 -0.03 16.68 15.00
C SER A 188 -1.10 16.14 14.07
N MET A 189 -0.73 15.13 13.31
CA MET A 189 -1.59 14.36 12.41
C MET A 189 -1.37 12.88 12.73
N ASP A 190 -2.45 12.15 12.88
CA ASP A 190 -2.45 10.69 12.90
C ASP A 190 -3.46 10.21 11.88
N PHE A 191 -3.06 9.24 11.06
CA PHE A 191 -3.87 8.65 10.02
C PHE A 191 -3.71 7.14 10.02
N SER A 192 -4.80 6.40 9.92
CA SER A 192 -4.76 4.95 9.80
C SER A 192 -5.72 4.46 8.72
N MET A 193 -5.26 3.49 7.94
CA MET A 193 -6.00 2.87 6.86
C MET A 193 -5.87 1.36 6.95
N VAL A 194 -6.94 0.65 6.65
CA VAL A 194 -6.94 -0.79 6.39
C VAL A 194 -7.64 -1.04 5.06
N TRP A 195 -7.25 -2.09 4.36
CA TRP A 195 -7.86 -2.43 3.08
C TRP A 195 -7.92 -3.94 2.89
N GLY A 196 -8.80 -4.36 1.98
CA GLY A 196 -8.92 -5.73 1.54
C GLY A 196 -9.38 -5.83 0.09
N MET A 197 -9.10 -6.94 -0.56
CA MET A 197 -9.54 -7.23 -1.92
C MET A 197 -9.76 -8.73 -2.11
N ASP A 198 -10.77 -9.08 -2.91
CA ASP A 198 -11.03 -10.43 -3.41
C ASP A 198 -11.38 -10.30 -4.89
N LEU A 199 -10.38 -10.54 -5.74
CA LEU A 199 -10.44 -10.27 -7.16
C LEU A 199 -10.16 -11.52 -7.99
N GLY A 200 -10.92 -11.70 -9.07
CA GLY A 200 -10.57 -12.57 -10.18
C GLY A 200 -10.03 -11.73 -11.34
N GLN A 201 -8.81 -12.01 -11.80
CA GLN A 201 -8.15 -11.31 -12.90
C GLN A 201 -7.95 -12.28 -14.07
N PRO A 202 -8.77 -12.25 -15.13
CA PRO A 202 -8.54 -13.06 -16.33
C PRO A 202 -7.16 -12.73 -16.91
N MET A 203 -6.42 -13.75 -17.37
CA MET A 203 -5.08 -13.54 -17.96
C MET A 203 -5.10 -12.60 -19.18
N ALA A 204 -6.24 -12.53 -19.86
CA ALA A 204 -6.56 -11.56 -20.89
C ALA A 204 -7.96 -11.00 -20.64
N GLY A 205 -8.06 -9.98 -19.77
CA GLY A 205 -9.34 -9.36 -19.45
C GLY A 205 -9.28 -8.39 -18.29
N CYS A 206 -10.46 -7.96 -17.84
CA CYS A 206 -10.63 -7.04 -16.73
C CYS A 206 -10.90 -7.78 -15.42
N PRO A 207 -10.53 -7.20 -14.27
CA PRO A 207 -10.84 -7.77 -12.97
C PRO A 207 -12.35 -7.93 -12.76
N THR A 208 -12.73 -8.97 -12.03
CA THR A 208 -14.03 -9.16 -11.38
C THR A 208 -13.82 -9.25 -9.88
N GLY A 209 -14.83 -8.90 -9.09
CA GLY A 209 -14.78 -9.07 -7.63
C GLY A 209 -14.88 -7.76 -6.89
N THR A 210 -14.32 -7.69 -5.68
CA THR A 210 -14.45 -6.53 -4.81
C THR A 210 -13.13 -6.08 -4.20
N ALA A 211 -13.03 -4.79 -3.93
CA ALA A 211 -12.00 -4.22 -3.07
C ALA A 211 -12.66 -3.26 -2.09
N TRP A 212 -12.05 -3.06 -0.93
CA TRP A 212 -12.55 -2.12 0.05
C TRP A 212 -11.43 -1.53 0.86
N ILE A 213 -11.66 -0.33 1.37
CA ILE A 213 -10.71 0.44 2.15
C ILE A 213 -11.46 1.15 3.26
N GLU A 214 -10.92 1.13 4.47
CA GLU A 214 -11.40 1.90 5.60
C GLU A 214 -10.29 2.81 6.10
N ALA A 215 -10.61 4.09 6.30
CA ALA A 215 -9.77 5.00 7.05
C ALA A 215 -10.65 5.85 7.96
N ASP A 216 -10.30 5.84 9.25
CA ASP A 216 -11.05 6.50 10.31
C ASP A 216 -12.54 6.15 10.30
N ALA A 217 -13.41 7.10 9.92
CA ALA A 217 -14.85 6.92 9.87
C ALA A 217 -15.40 6.67 8.45
N TYR A 218 -14.52 6.52 7.46
CA TYR A 218 -14.86 6.35 6.06
C TYR A 218 -14.56 4.92 5.59
N ARG A 219 -15.47 4.34 4.83
CA ARG A 219 -15.31 3.08 4.11
C ARG A 219 -15.62 3.28 2.64
N MET A 220 -14.73 2.87 1.76
CA MET A 220 -15.00 2.72 0.33
C MET A 220 -15.11 1.25 -0.01
N ASP A 221 -16.17 0.88 -0.73
CA ASP A 221 -16.33 -0.43 -1.35
C ASP A 221 -16.31 -0.25 -2.87
N ALA A 222 -15.54 -1.05 -3.58
CA ALA A 222 -15.42 -1.08 -5.03
C ALA A 222 -15.80 -2.46 -5.57
N VAL A 223 -16.53 -2.50 -6.68
CA VAL A 223 -16.98 -3.73 -7.35
C VAL A 223 -16.57 -3.67 -8.81
N TYR A 224 -15.81 -4.67 -9.25
CA TYR A 224 -15.30 -4.80 -10.61
C TYR A 224 -16.19 -5.78 -11.39
N ASP A 225 -16.60 -5.39 -12.60
CA ASP A 225 -17.60 -6.14 -13.38
C ASP A 225 -17.01 -7.07 -14.46
N GLY A 226 -15.69 -7.10 -14.62
CA GLY A 226 -15.01 -7.89 -15.66
C GLY A 226 -15.13 -7.31 -17.08
N SER A 227 -15.77 -6.16 -17.24
CA SER A 227 -15.94 -5.43 -18.51
C SER A 227 -15.15 -4.12 -18.54
N GLY A 228 -14.36 -3.87 -17.51
CA GLY A 228 -13.53 -2.67 -17.36
C GLY A 228 -14.25 -1.54 -16.66
N ASN A 229 -15.42 -1.80 -16.07
CA ASN A 229 -16.07 -0.84 -15.21
C ASN A 229 -15.87 -1.24 -13.75
N VAL A 230 -15.66 -0.23 -12.91
CA VAL A 230 -15.72 -0.35 -11.47
C VAL A 230 -16.85 0.53 -10.97
N THR A 231 -17.70 0.01 -10.09
CA THR A 231 -18.63 0.83 -9.32
C THR A 231 -18.11 0.95 -7.90
N TRP A 232 -18.28 2.11 -7.29
CA TRP A 232 -17.81 2.34 -5.94
C TRP A 232 -18.87 3.01 -5.07
N THR A 233 -18.78 2.76 -3.78
CA THR A 233 -19.62 3.34 -2.73
C THR A 233 -18.73 3.84 -1.60
N LEU A 234 -18.83 5.12 -1.27
CA LEU A 234 -18.19 5.73 -0.10
C LEU A 234 -19.23 5.88 1.01
N ILE A 235 -18.94 5.35 2.18
CA ILE A 235 -19.76 5.38 3.39
C ILE A 235 -19.00 6.19 4.43
N GLY A 236 -19.64 7.21 5.01
CA GLY A 236 -19.03 7.98 6.09
C GLY A 236 -20.04 8.77 6.92
N PRO A 237 -19.57 9.60 7.87
CA PRO A 237 -20.44 10.36 8.77
C PRO A 237 -21.39 11.32 8.06
N GLY A 238 -21.00 11.80 6.88
CA GLY A 238 -21.81 12.69 6.02
C GLY A 238 -22.85 11.97 5.17
N GLY A 239 -22.93 10.63 5.22
CA GLY A 239 -23.83 9.82 4.41
C GLY A 239 -23.10 8.91 3.44
N THR A 240 -23.78 8.55 2.36
CA THR A 240 -23.27 7.63 1.34
C THR A 240 -23.17 8.35 -0.01
N ALA A 241 -22.03 8.22 -0.67
CA ALA A 241 -21.82 8.62 -2.06
C ALA A 241 -21.52 7.38 -2.90
N SER A 242 -21.78 7.43 -4.20
CA SER A 242 -21.51 6.32 -5.12
C SER A 242 -21.19 6.83 -6.51
N GLY A 243 -20.37 6.10 -7.23
CA GLY A 243 -20.00 6.43 -8.60
C GLY A 243 -19.54 5.22 -9.39
N SER A 244 -19.02 5.50 -10.58
CA SER A 244 -18.44 4.49 -11.47
C SER A 244 -17.24 5.06 -12.19
N ASP A 245 -16.26 4.22 -12.46
CA ASP A 245 -15.07 4.57 -13.23
C ASP A 245 -14.71 3.44 -14.22
N VAL A 246 -13.76 3.71 -15.11
CA VAL A 246 -13.24 2.77 -16.09
C VAL A 246 -11.82 2.38 -15.71
N VAL A 247 -11.60 1.09 -15.52
CA VAL A 247 -10.29 0.52 -15.25
C VAL A 247 -9.65 0.17 -16.58
N ALA A 248 -8.41 0.62 -16.79
CA ALA A 248 -7.63 0.20 -17.94
C ALA A 248 -7.31 -1.30 -17.80
N CYS A 249 -8.01 -2.13 -18.57
CA CYS A 249 -7.73 -3.55 -18.60
C CYS A 249 -6.58 -3.83 -19.56
N GLY A 250 -5.62 -4.63 -19.10
CA GLY A 250 -4.46 -4.98 -19.91
C GLY A 250 -4.86 -5.62 -21.25
N VAL A 251 -4.50 -4.95 -22.34
CA VAL A 251 -4.01 -5.63 -23.54
C VAL A 251 -2.67 -5.01 -23.90
N THR A 252 -1.60 -5.67 -23.51
CA THR A 252 -0.31 -5.54 -24.19
C THR A 252 0.30 -6.92 -24.26
N GLY A 253 0.10 -7.56 -25.42
CA GLY A 253 0.91 -8.70 -25.83
C GLY A 253 2.32 -8.27 -26.23
#